data_AF-A0A1V5XFB2-F1
#
_entry.id   AF-A0A1V5XFB2-F1
#
_cell.length_a   1.000
_cell.length_b   1.000
_cell.length_c   1.000
_cell.angle_alpha   90.00
_cell.angle_beta   90.00
_cell.angle_gamma   90.00
#
_symmetry.space_group_name_H-M   'P 1'
#
loop_
_entity.id
_entity.type
_entity.pdbx_description
1 polymer ?
#
loop_
_entity_poly.entity_id
_entity_poly.type
_entity_poly.pdbx_seq_one_letter_code
_entity_poly.pdbx_strand_id
1 'polypeptide(L)'
;MTAPAAGRKEGIEMKPFEIYTPYGNHYKVNEKGQIYGYNNVTPSDSWRFNGFVERLPFGHLRFNVPIEEVLERPSFKNGKPRFTVSDIDHGTTRVWGNMDVHGVRFVRYN
;
A
#
# COMPACT_ATOMS: atom_id res chain seq x y z
N MET A 1 -0.90 -13.89 31.41
CA MET A 1 -1.89 -13.02 30.76
C MET A 1 -1.24 -12.45 29.51
N THR A 2 -1.48 -13.09 28.37
CA THR A 2 -0.90 -12.69 27.08
C THR A 2 -1.87 -11.73 26.41
N ALA A 3 -1.42 -10.54 26.03
CA ALA A 3 -2.25 -9.59 25.29
C ALA A 3 -2.75 -10.24 23.99
N PRO A 4 -4.02 -10.06 23.58
CA PRO A 4 -4.47 -10.57 22.30
C PRO A 4 -3.69 -9.84 21.21
N ALA A 5 -3.05 -10.61 20.31
CA ALA A 5 -2.61 -10.09 19.03
C ALA A 5 -3.81 -9.40 18.39
N ALA A 6 -3.61 -8.17 17.89
CA ALA A 6 -4.63 -7.41 17.18
C ALA A 6 -5.02 -8.17 15.89
N GLY A 7 -5.86 -9.18 16.04
CA GLY A 7 -6.51 -9.88 14.95
C GLY A 7 -7.36 -8.86 14.23
N ARG A 8 -6.92 -8.44 13.05
CA ARG A 8 -7.80 -7.75 12.10
C ARG A 8 -8.99 -8.66 11.87
N LYS A 9 -10.19 -8.11 12.06
CA LYS A 9 -11.46 -8.77 11.72
C LYS A 9 -11.36 -9.26 10.27
N GLU A 10 -11.43 -10.58 10.08
CA GLU A 10 -11.74 -11.15 8.77
C GLU A 10 -13.03 -10.51 8.27
N GLY A 11 -13.02 -9.94 7.06
CA GLY A 11 -14.23 -9.44 6.39
C GLY A 11 -14.40 -7.93 6.27
N ILE A 12 -13.35 -7.11 6.32
CA ILE A 12 -13.47 -5.74 5.80
C ILE A 12 -13.35 -5.81 4.27
N GLU A 13 -14.49 -5.89 3.59
CA GLU A 13 -14.55 -5.65 2.14
C GLU A 13 -14.00 -4.26 1.85
N MET A 14 -12.87 -4.23 1.16
CA MET A 14 -12.19 -2.99 0.78
C MET A 14 -12.76 -2.52 -0.55
N LYS A 15 -13.05 -1.23 -0.71
CA LYS A 15 -13.37 -0.72 -2.05
C LYS A 15 -12.16 -0.95 -2.96
N PRO A 16 -12.29 -1.60 -4.13
CA PRO A 16 -11.14 -1.85 -4.99
C PRO A 16 -10.54 -0.53 -5.49
N PHE A 17 -9.22 -0.50 -5.62
CA PHE A 17 -8.48 0.66 -6.09
C PHE A 17 -7.20 0.27 -6.81
N GLU A 18 -6.58 1.24 -7.45
CA GLU A 18 -5.32 1.11 -8.16
C GLU A 18 -4.27 2.07 -7.60
N ILE A 19 -3.04 1.59 -7.51
CA ILE A 19 -1.86 2.32 -7.03
C ILE A 19 -0.95 2.57 -8.22
N TYR A 20 -0.67 3.83 -8.50
CA TYR A 20 0.22 4.23 -9.59
C TYR A 20 1.56 4.68 -9.02
N THR A 21 2.65 4.20 -9.61
CA THR A 21 4.01 4.53 -9.17
C THR A 21 4.67 5.57 -10.08
N PRO A 22 5.72 6.28 -9.61
CA PRO A 22 6.47 7.22 -10.43
C PRO A 22 7.08 6.60 -11.69
N TYR A 23 7.50 5.33 -11.61
CA TYR A 23 8.19 4.62 -12.69
C TYR A 23 7.24 4.03 -13.75
N GLY A 24 5.94 4.32 -13.67
CA GLY A 24 4.95 3.88 -14.65
C GLY A 24 4.33 2.51 -14.36
N ASN A 25 4.80 1.79 -13.33
CA ASN A 25 4.10 0.59 -12.86
C ASN A 25 2.77 0.98 -12.21
N HIS A 26 1.75 0.15 -12.41
CA HIS A 26 0.50 0.22 -11.65
C HIS A 26 0.18 -1.12 -11.02
N TYR A 27 -0.49 -1.06 -9.87
CA TYR A 27 -0.95 -2.23 -9.13
C TYR A 27 -2.43 -2.09 -8.82
N LYS A 28 -3.19 -3.19 -8.87
CA LYS A 28 -4.59 -3.21 -8.46
C LYS A 28 -4.72 -3.85 -7.10
N VAL A 29 -5.68 -3.39 -6.31
CA VAL A 29 -6.10 -4.00 -5.04
C VAL A 29 -7.57 -4.33 -5.16
N ASN A 30 -7.93 -5.60 -4.99
CA ASN A 30 -9.32 -6.05 -5.05
C ASN A 30 -10.03 -5.94 -3.69
N GLU A 31 -11.29 -6.37 -3.65
CA GLU A 31 -12.14 -6.36 -2.45
C GLU A 31 -11.60 -7.23 -1.30
N LYS A 32 -10.82 -8.26 -1.63
CA LYS A 32 -10.13 -9.14 -0.68
C LYS A 32 -8.78 -8.59 -0.22
N GLY A 33 -8.39 -7.42 -0.70
CA GLY A 33 -7.09 -6.80 -0.43
C GLY A 33 -5.92 -7.46 -1.15
N GLN A 34 -6.14 -8.25 -2.20
CA GLN A 34 -5.07 -8.90 -2.97
C GLN A 34 -4.43 -7.91 -3.94
N ILE A 35 -3.09 -7.96 -4.08
CA ILE A 35 -2.34 -7.07 -4.97
C ILE A 35 -2.08 -7.74 -6.32
N TYR A 36 -2.34 -7.03 -7.42
CA TYR A 36 -2.13 -7.45 -8.80
C TYR A 36 -1.11 -6.52 -9.48
N GLY A 37 -0.09 -7.07 -10.14
CA GLY A 37 0.85 -6.27 -10.95
C GLY A 37 0.37 -6.06 -12.40
N TYR A 38 0.99 -5.09 -13.07
CA TYR A 38 0.77 -4.69 -14.49
C TYR A 38 0.69 -5.85 -15.50
N ASN A 39 1.39 -6.97 -15.25
CA ASN A 39 1.57 -8.05 -16.23
C ASN A 39 0.43 -9.09 -16.28
N ASN A 40 -0.75 -8.81 -15.69
CA ASN A 40 -1.89 -9.76 -15.67
C ASN A 40 -1.55 -11.16 -15.13
N VAL A 41 -0.49 -11.31 -14.33
CA VAL A 41 -0.22 -12.57 -13.63
C VAL A 41 -1.29 -12.72 -12.56
N THR A 42 -1.99 -13.86 -12.56
CA THR A 42 -2.97 -14.22 -11.52
C THR A 42 -2.28 -14.04 -10.16
N PRO A 43 -2.81 -13.19 -9.27
CA PRO A 43 -2.14 -12.94 -8.00
C PRO A 43 -2.17 -14.21 -7.15
N SER A 44 -1.07 -14.42 -6.43
CA SER A 44 -1.07 -15.37 -5.33
C SER A 44 -2.02 -14.88 -4.24
N ASP A 45 -2.79 -15.79 -3.63
CA ASP A 45 -3.57 -15.49 -2.42
C ASP A 45 -2.71 -15.00 -1.25
N SER A 46 -1.39 -15.13 -1.37
CA SER A 46 -0.39 -14.77 -0.35
C SER A 46 0.00 -13.29 -0.39
N TRP A 47 -0.10 -12.59 -1.53
CA TRP A 47 0.34 -11.19 -1.64
C TRP A 47 -0.83 -10.22 -1.44
N ARG A 48 -0.86 -9.60 -0.26
CA ARG A 48 -1.99 -8.79 0.21
C ARG A 48 -1.57 -7.39 0.63
N PHE A 49 -2.41 -6.43 0.32
CA PHE A 49 -2.30 -5.05 0.77
C PHE A 49 -2.50 -4.99 2.28
N ASN A 50 -1.55 -4.37 2.97
CA ASN A 50 -1.58 -4.21 4.42
C ASN A 50 -1.91 -2.77 4.84
N GLY A 51 -1.56 -1.79 4.01
CA GLY A 51 -1.84 -0.38 4.26
C GLY A 51 -0.87 0.55 3.55
N PHE A 52 -1.16 1.85 3.58
CA PHE A 52 -0.21 2.87 3.18
C PHE A 52 0.73 3.22 4.32
N VAL A 53 1.96 3.59 3.95
CA VAL A 53 3.02 4.02 4.85
C VAL A 53 3.53 5.37 4.40
N GLU A 54 3.59 6.33 5.31
CA GLU A 54 4.27 7.60 5.06
C GLU A 54 5.73 7.51 5.51
N ARG A 55 6.64 7.99 4.65
CA ARG A 55 8.03 8.20 5.04
C ARG A 55 8.19 9.60 5.61
N LEU A 56 8.53 9.66 6.88
CA LEU A 56 8.81 10.86 7.64
C LEU A 56 10.32 11.19 7.58
N PRO A 57 10.72 12.41 8.03
CA PRO A 57 12.12 12.77 8.14
C PRO A 57 12.94 11.75 8.94
N PHE A 58 14.24 11.68 8.67
CA PHE A 58 15.18 10.78 9.36
C PHE A 58 14.87 9.28 9.25
N GLY A 59 14.06 8.87 8.26
CA GLY A 59 13.75 7.46 8.02
C GLY A 59 12.65 6.90 8.92
N HIS A 60 11.95 7.74 9.69
CA HIS A 60 10.77 7.31 10.43
C HIS A 60 9.63 6.92 9.48
N LEU A 61 8.80 5.97 9.92
CA LEU A 61 7.66 5.47 9.15
C LEU A 61 6.37 5.63 9.97
N ARG A 62 5.33 6.19 9.35
CA ARG A 62 3.96 6.16 9.88
C ARG A 62 3.16 5.14 9.09
N PHE A 63 2.72 4.08 9.76
CA PHE A 63 1.94 2.98 9.19
C PHE A 63 0.43 3.25 9.26
N ASN A 64 -0.35 2.46 8.52
CA ASN A 64 -1.82 2.51 8.49
C ASN A 64 -2.35 3.89 8.10
N VAL A 65 -1.70 4.55 7.14
CA VAL A 65 -2.17 5.84 6.63
C VAL A 65 -3.51 5.64 5.89
N PRO A 66 -4.56 6.43 6.21
CA PRO A 66 -5.82 6.38 5.48
C PRO A 66 -5.64 6.72 4.00
N ILE A 67 -6.39 6.04 3.14
CA ILE A 67 -6.35 6.29 1.69
C ILE A 67 -6.76 7.72 1.35
N GLU A 68 -7.63 8.33 2.15
CA GLU A 68 -8.06 9.73 2.01
C GLU A 68 -6.87 10.69 2.09
N GLU A 69 -5.95 10.48 3.05
CA GLU A 69 -4.73 11.30 3.16
C GLU A 69 -3.81 11.13 1.93
N VAL A 70 -3.80 9.93 1.36
CA VAL A 70 -3.02 9.63 0.14
C VAL A 70 -3.63 10.33 -1.07
N LEU A 71 -4.96 10.37 -1.17
CA LEU A 71 -5.68 11.03 -2.25
C LEU A 71 -5.54 12.56 -2.20
N GLU A 72 -5.59 13.15 -1.00
CA GLU A 72 -5.47 14.60 -0.82
C GLU A 72 -4.08 15.13 -1.15
N ARG A 73 -3.03 14.40 -0.76
CA ARG A 73 -1.64 14.88 -0.90
C ARG A 73 -0.62 13.76 -1.12
N PRO A 74 -0.63 13.11 -2.30
CA PRO A 74 0.20 11.93 -2.57
C PRO A 74 1.71 12.22 -2.62
N SER A 75 2.09 13.49 -2.86
CA SER A 75 3.48 13.91 -3.02
C SER A 75 3.85 15.10 -2.13
N PHE A 76 5.15 15.22 -1.85
CA PHE A 76 5.73 16.42 -1.26
C PHE A 76 5.78 17.58 -2.27
N LYS A 77 6.10 18.78 -1.79
CA LYS A 77 6.19 20.01 -2.62
C LYS A 77 7.24 19.89 -3.75
N ASN A 78 8.25 19.04 -3.57
CA ASN A 78 9.29 18.78 -4.56
C ASN A 78 8.91 17.68 -5.59
N GLY A 79 7.65 17.23 -5.60
CA GLY A 79 7.16 16.22 -6.53
C GLY A 79 7.51 14.78 -6.16
N LYS A 80 8.32 14.54 -5.13
CA LYS A 80 8.62 13.18 -4.68
C LYS A 80 7.40 12.55 -4.00
N PRO A 81 7.17 11.23 -4.17
CA PRO A 81 6.14 10.52 -3.43
C PRO A 81 6.27 10.73 -1.93
N ARG A 82 5.15 10.87 -1.25
CA ARG A 82 5.07 10.98 0.21
C ARG A 82 4.82 9.64 0.86
N PHE A 83 4.09 8.77 0.16
CA PHE A 83 3.65 7.49 0.65
C PHE A 83 4.25 6.33 -0.14
N THR A 84 4.27 5.17 0.49
CA THR A 84 4.59 3.87 -0.08
C THR A 84 3.58 2.84 0.43
N VAL A 85 3.71 1.59 -0.01
CA VAL A 85 2.81 0.49 0.36
C VAL A 85 3.52 -0.40 1.38
N SER A 86 2.74 -0.83 2.38
CA SER A 86 3.04 -2.03 3.14
C SER A 86 2.16 -3.17 2.62
N ASP A 87 2.78 -4.33 2.44
CA ASP A 87 2.10 -5.57 2.06
C ASP A 87 2.38 -6.68 3.06
N ILE A 88 1.61 -7.76 2.95
CA ILE A 88 1.92 -9.07 3.50
C ILE A 88 2.18 -9.99 2.32
N ASP A 89 3.27 -10.75 2.38
CA ASP A 89 3.56 -11.80 1.42
C ASP A 89 4.08 -13.04 2.15
N HIS A 90 3.40 -14.16 1.94
CA HIS A 90 3.66 -15.42 2.66
C HIS A 90 3.80 -15.24 4.19
N GLY A 91 2.96 -14.38 4.79
CA GLY A 91 2.95 -14.10 6.23
C GLY A 91 3.99 -13.07 6.70
N THR A 92 4.82 -12.55 5.80
CA THR A 92 5.82 -11.52 6.13
C THR A 92 5.32 -10.15 5.74
N THR A 93 5.31 -9.21 6.68
CA THR A 93 5.02 -7.79 6.39
C THR A 93 6.23 -7.14 5.71
N ARG A 94 6.02 -6.49 4.57
CA ARG A 94 7.06 -5.75 3.86
C ARG A 94 6.62 -4.30 3.62
N VAL A 95 7.62 -3.45 3.37
CA VAL A 95 7.42 -2.06 2.94
C VAL A 95 8.17 -1.88 1.63
N TRP A 96 7.52 -1.29 0.63
CA TRP A 96 8.18 -1.04 -0.66
C TRP A 96 9.22 0.08 -0.48
N GLY A 97 10.49 -0.30 -0.45
CA GLY A 97 11.57 0.55 0.07
C GLY A 97 12.07 1.64 -0.89
N ASN A 98 12.16 1.36 -2.20
CA ASN A 98 12.62 2.36 -3.16
C ASN A 98 11.45 3.26 -3.58
N MET A 99 11.31 4.42 -2.95
CA MET A 99 10.19 5.34 -3.22
C MET A 99 10.27 6.04 -4.57
N ASP A 100 11.45 6.21 -5.15
CA ASP A 100 11.57 6.80 -6.48
C ASP A 100 11.02 5.84 -7.57
N VAL A 101 10.95 4.54 -7.26
CA VAL A 101 10.41 3.51 -8.17
C VAL A 101 9.02 3.01 -7.75
N HIS A 102 8.83 2.71 -6.46
CA HIS A 102 7.65 2.05 -5.89
C HIS A 102 6.81 2.96 -4.99
N GLY A 103 7.15 4.24 -4.85
CA GLY A 103 6.34 5.19 -4.10
C GLY A 103 4.94 5.34 -4.73
N VAL A 104 4.00 5.84 -3.95
CA VAL A 104 2.65 6.14 -4.43
C VAL A 104 2.65 7.51 -5.09
N ARG A 105 2.42 7.55 -6.41
CA ARG A 105 2.26 8.79 -7.18
C ARG A 105 0.81 9.29 -7.10
N PHE A 106 -0.16 8.40 -7.25
CA PHE A 106 -1.57 8.65 -7.00
C PHE A 106 -2.31 7.32 -6.83
N VAL A 107 -3.52 7.41 -6.29
CA VAL A 107 -4.43 6.27 -6.11
C VAL A 107 -5.74 6.58 -6.82
N ARG A 108 -6.38 5.56 -7.38
CA ARG A 108 -7.68 5.69 -8.07
C ARG A 108 -8.60 4.58 -7.63
N TYR A 109 -9.81 4.91 -7.17
CA TYR A 109 -10.84 3.89 -6.96
C TYR A 109 -11.30 3.30 -8.29
N ASN A 110 -11.53 1.99 -8.29
CA ASN A 110 -12.19 1.29 -9.39
C ASN A 110 -13.71 1.51 -9.36
#